data_AF-A0A3N5R3Y8-F1
#
_entry.id   AF-A0A3N5R3Y8-F1
#
_cell.length_a   1.000
_cell.length_b   1.000
_cell.length_c   1.000
_cell.angle_alpha   90.00
_cell.angle_beta   90.00
_cell.angle_gamma   90.00
#
_symmetry.space_group_name_H-M   'P 1'
#
loop_
_entity.id
_entity.type
_entity.pdbx_description
1 polymer ?
#
loop_
_entity_poly.entity_id
_entity_poly.type
_entity_poly.pdbx_seq_one_letter_code
_entity_poly.pdbx_strand_id
1 'polypeptide(L)'
;MVFQFPRQIYNGRIATSILGSGAQTISVGGATAYPFHLFEGQMPNRPRIAMEVWDYDPGPDWPPAARAPFQDVMASPAAWARKCVREFGAELIVLQLKSTDPNGRDAPAAQAAQTVLEVMAACEVPLILWGTANNQKDEEVLKRIAEKTQDQNLCLAPVEEANHKGLGAAALAYGHTVAASSPIDVNLAKQLNILLGNLGVAKEKALIDPTTGGLGYGLEYSFSVMERIRMAALTQEDEKLQMAMINNIGNEVWKSKEAGTSFEEAPQLGDPEKRAVLMETVSAVCYLLAGSDIVILRHPESACLVRLFIDLLMNGGSAKGKPGIHKRLEGKEADLAVLSAAGGRKKDAGTVLKTRAETEKAAKDPAEREKRDQPKTGCASPIETTGSAEKERSPQQADFLPAQAQTTPPRKPERSFRAPALLHHKKEPVPKTPALEQLDLVEKLSRNLDRIHGR
;
A
#
# COMPACT_ATOMS: atom_id res chain seq x y z
N MET A 1 -38.69 25.11 -12.66
CA MET A 1 -37.34 25.01 -13.27
C MET A 1 -37.11 23.57 -13.69
N VAL A 2 -36.47 23.33 -14.84
CA VAL A 2 -36.02 21.99 -15.23
C VAL A 2 -34.82 21.63 -14.35
N PHE A 3 -34.85 20.44 -13.74
CA PHE A 3 -33.73 19.94 -12.95
C PHE A 3 -32.51 19.69 -13.85
N GLN A 4 -31.33 20.16 -13.45
CA GLN A 4 -30.07 19.92 -14.13
C GLN A 4 -29.12 19.21 -13.17
N PHE A 5 -28.50 18.12 -13.63
CA PHE A 5 -27.49 17.43 -12.84
C PHE A 5 -26.27 18.34 -12.66
N PRO A 6 -25.78 18.55 -11.43
CA PRO A 6 -24.48 19.19 -11.23
C PRO A 6 -23.41 18.28 -11.85
N ARG A 7 -22.55 18.86 -12.69
CA ARG A 7 -21.43 18.16 -13.31
C ARG A 7 -20.12 18.74 -12.81
N GLN A 8 -19.18 17.86 -12.50
CA GLN A 8 -17.82 18.26 -12.19
C GLN A 8 -17.07 18.63 -13.49
N ILE A 9 -16.23 19.66 -13.42
CA ILE A 9 -15.30 20.00 -14.50
C ILE A 9 -14.04 19.14 -14.30
N TYR A 10 -13.73 18.35 -15.33
CA TYR A 10 -12.51 17.55 -15.41
C TYR A 10 -11.63 18.10 -16.51
N ASN A 11 -10.36 18.27 -16.18
CA ASN A 11 -9.35 18.85 -17.05
C ASN A 11 -8.28 17.79 -17.42
N GLY A 12 -8.10 16.78 -16.57
CA GLY A 12 -7.19 15.67 -16.77
C GLY A 12 -7.87 14.38 -17.21
N ARG A 13 -7.03 13.39 -17.56
CA ARG A 13 -7.45 12.01 -17.89
C ARG A 13 -6.44 11.02 -17.35
N ILE A 14 -6.89 9.80 -17.08
CA ILE A 14 -6.02 8.72 -16.64
C ILE A 14 -5.39 8.07 -17.87
N ALA A 15 -4.09 7.82 -17.84
CA ALA A 15 -3.39 7.11 -18.89
C ALA A 15 -3.96 5.69 -19.06
N THR A 16 -3.96 5.19 -20.29
CA THR A 16 -4.32 3.79 -20.56
C THR A 16 -3.06 2.95 -20.50
N SER A 17 -3.01 2.02 -19.56
CA SER A 17 -1.90 1.05 -19.46
C SER A 17 -2.32 -0.26 -20.12
N ILE A 18 -1.39 -0.89 -20.82
CA ILE A 18 -1.61 -2.20 -21.48
C ILE A 18 -0.71 -3.22 -20.79
N LEU A 19 -1.30 -4.32 -20.32
CA LEU A 19 -0.59 -5.45 -19.73
C LEU A 19 -0.63 -6.66 -20.66
N GLY A 20 0.46 -7.42 -20.69
CA GLY A 20 0.62 -8.61 -21.53
C GLY A 20 1.00 -8.28 -22.98
N SER A 21 1.12 -9.34 -23.78
CA SER A 21 1.54 -9.31 -25.17
C SER A 21 0.57 -10.12 -26.06
N GLY A 22 0.58 -9.85 -27.37
CA GLY A 22 -0.21 -10.62 -28.33
C GLY A 22 -1.74 -10.44 -28.19
N ALA A 23 -2.49 -11.52 -28.36
CA ALA A 23 -3.95 -11.48 -28.43
C ALA A 23 -4.66 -11.31 -27.07
N GLN A 24 -3.94 -11.50 -25.95
CA GLN A 24 -4.51 -11.48 -24.59
C GLN A 24 -4.10 -10.24 -23.80
N THR A 25 -3.77 -9.16 -24.49
CA THR A 25 -3.49 -7.87 -23.85
C THR A 25 -4.71 -7.33 -23.13
N ILE A 26 -4.51 -6.77 -21.95
CA ILE A 26 -5.55 -6.11 -21.17
C ILE A 26 -5.22 -4.64 -21.00
N SER A 27 -6.19 -3.79 -21.33
CA SER A 27 -6.13 -2.35 -21.09
C SER A 27 -6.84 -1.97 -19.79
N VAL A 28 -6.23 -1.06 -19.04
CA VAL A 28 -6.76 -0.48 -17.79
C VAL A 28 -6.55 1.04 -17.76
N GLY A 29 -7.31 1.78 -16.94
CA GLY A 29 -7.28 3.23 -16.90
C GLY A 29 -8.07 3.90 -18.02
N GLY A 30 -7.66 5.09 -18.46
CA GLY A 30 -8.37 5.84 -19.51
C GLY A 30 -9.57 6.68 -19.03
N ALA A 31 -9.89 6.65 -17.74
CA ALA A 31 -11.03 7.38 -17.19
C ALA A 31 -10.87 8.91 -17.33
N THR A 32 -11.97 9.61 -17.59
CA THR A 32 -12.03 11.08 -17.69
C THR A 32 -12.95 11.73 -16.65
N ALA A 33 -13.45 10.94 -15.70
CA ALA A 33 -14.27 11.37 -14.58
C ALA A 33 -14.00 10.47 -13.37
N TYR A 34 -14.60 10.81 -12.23
CA TYR A 34 -14.52 9.98 -11.02
C TYR A 34 -15.05 8.56 -11.23
N PRO A 35 -14.66 7.60 -10.37
CA PRO A 35 -14.95 6.18 -10.57
C PRO A 35 -16.45 5.94 -10.73
N PHE A 36 -16.85 5.28 -11.83
CA PHE A 36 -18.23 4.97 -12.19
C PHE A 36 -19.17 6.19 -12.39
N HIS A 37 -18.65 7.42 -12.46
CA HIS A 37 -19.43 8.62 -12.82
C HIS A 37 -19.69 8.71 -14.34
N LEU A 38 -20.26 7.65 -14.92
CA LEU A 38 -20.46 7.50 -16.38
C LEU A 38 -21.44 8.52 -16.98
N PHE A 39 -22.19 9.23 -16.14
CA PHE A 39 -23.10 10.30 -16.57
C PHE A 39 -22.37 11.62 -16.90
N GLU A 40 -21.12 11.78 -16.45
CA GLU A 40 -20.34 13.01 -16.60
C GLU A 40 -18.91 12.79 -17.14
N GLY A 41 -18.54 11.57 -17.49
CA GLY A 41 -17.30 11.29 -18.22
C GLY A 41 -17.24 9.85 -18.74
N GLN A 42 -16.10 9.52 -19.33
CA GLN A 42 -15.86 8.21 -19.95
C GLN A 42 -14.98 7.35 -19.05
N MET A 43 -15.26 6.05 -19.06
CA MET A 43 -14.42 5.01 -18.45
C MET A 43 -14.26 3.88 -19.46
N PRO A 44 -13.39 4.06 -20.47
CA PRO A 44 -13.33 3.18 -21.64
C PRO A 44 -12.84 1.77 -21.28
N ASN A 45 -11.99 1.66 -20.26
CA ASN A 45 -11.53 0.37 -19.74
C ASN A 45 -12.20 0.12 -18.38
N ARG A 46 -12.88 -1.02 -18.27
CA ARG A 46 -13.43 -1.47 -16.99
C ARG A 46 -12.30 -1.82 -16.01
N PRO A 47 -12.50 -1.64 -14.69
CA PRO A 47 -11.59 -2.19 -13.70
C PRO A 47 -11.44 -3.70 -13.84
N ARG A 48 -10.25 -4.22 -13.52
CA ARG A 48 -9.89 -5.63 -13.67
C ARG A 48 -9.60 -6.27 -12.33
N ILE A 49 -9.81 -7.58 -12.28
CA ILE A 49 -9.54 -8.41 -11.10
C ILE A 49 -8.37 -9.33 -11.44
N ALA A 50 -7.30 -9.24 -10.66
CA ALA A 50 -6.22 -10.21 -10.68
C ALA A 50 -6.40 -11.22 -9.54
N MET A 51 -6.28 -12.51 -9.85
CA MET A 51 -6.33 -13.56 -8.83
C MET A 51 -4.92 -13.90 -8.33
N GLU A 52 -4.80 -14.07 -7.02
CA GLU A 52 -3.53 -14.36 -6.35
C GLU A 52 -3.13 -15.84 -6.47
N VAL A 53 -1.86 -16.05 -6.81
CA VAL A 53 -1.15 -17.33 -6.79
C VAL A 53 0.16 -17.11 -6.06
N TRP A 54 0.55 -18.00 -5.15
CA TRP A 54 1.89 -17.98 -4.55
C TRP A 54 2.83 -18.87 -5.35
N ASP A 55 4.11 -18.50 -5.37
CA ASP A 55 5.19 -19.28 -5.99
C ASP A 55 5.59 -20.53 -5.17
N TYR A 56 4.98 -20.72 -3.99
CA TYR A 56 5.07 -21.93 -3.19
C TYR A 56 3.75 -22.22 -2.44
N ASP A 57 3.60 -23.46 -1.97
CA ASP A 57 2.44 -23.87 -1.17
C ASP A 57 2.44 -23.19 0.22
N PRO A 58 1.48 -22.29 0.51
CA PRO A 58 1.39 -21.61 1.81
C PRO A 58 1.04 -22.55 2.97
N GLY A 59 0.66 -23.80 2.71
CA GLY A 59 0.43 -24.80 3.74
C GLY A 59 -0.61 -24.35 4.77
N PRO A 60 -0.40 -24.59 6.08
CA PRO A 60 -1.36 -24.23 7.13
C PRO A 60 -1.40 -22.73 7.46
N ASP A 61 -0.46 -21.92 6.94
CA ASP A 61 -0.37 -20.48 7.24
C ASP A 61 -1.56 -19.70 6.67
N TRP A 62 -2.25 -20.27 5.67
CA TRP A 62 -3.48 -19.71 5.13
C TRP A 62 -4.71 -20.18 5.93
N PRO A 63 -5.67 -19.27 6.20
CA PRO A 63 -6.97 -19.63 6.76
C PRO A 63 -7.63 -20.76 5.96
N PRO A 64 -8.33 -21.71 6.61
CA PRO A 64 -9.00 -22.82 5.91
C PRO A 64 -9.92 -22.36 4.76
N ALA A 65 -10.62 -21.24 4.95
CA ALA A 65 -11.48 -20.64 3.93
C ALA A 65 -10.69 -20.18 2.69
N ALA A 66 -9.48 -19.65 2.87
CA ALA A 66 -8.61 -19.25 1.76
C ALA A 66 -8.09 -20.47 0.97
N ARG A 67 -7.88 -21.61 1.65
CA ARG A 67 -7.29 -22.81 1.06
C ARG A 67 -8.31 -23.69 0.34
N ALA A 68 -9.52 -23.77 0.86
CA ALA A 68 -10.57 -24.67 0.38
C ALA A 68 -10.78 -24.67 -1.16
N PRO A 69 -10.74 -23.52 -1.87
CA PRO A 69 -10.92 -23.52 -3.31
C PRO A 69 -9.74 -24.08 -4.13
N PHE A 70 -8.56 -24.19 -3.53
CA PHE A 70 -7.30 -24.46 -4.24
C PHE A 70 -6.59 -25.75 -3.80
N GLN A 71 -7.11 -26.50 -2.81
CA GLN A 71 -6.40 -27.60 -2.13
C GLN A 71 -5.74 -28.63 -3.08
N ASP A 72 -6.32 -28.86 -4.24
CA ASP A 72 -5.86 -29.77 -5.30
C ASP A 72 -4.70 -29.23 -6.15
N VAL A 73 -4.41 -27.93 -6.10
CA VAL A 73 -3.44 -27.24 -6.96
C VAL A 73 -2.38 -26.40 -6.22
N MET A 74 -2.50 -26.21 -4.89
CA MET A 74 -1.60 -25.31 -4.13
C MET A 74 -0.11 -25.68 -4.22
N ALA A 75 0.21 -26.95 -4.48
CA ALA A 75 1.59 -27.41 -4.65
C ALA A 75 2.21 -27.03 -6.01
N SER A 76 1.43 -26.56 -6.98
CA SER A 76 1.90 -26.19 -8.32
C SER A 76 1.37 -24.81 -8.73
N PRO A 77 2.22 -23.75 -8.70
CA PRO A 77 1.82 -22.41 -9.12
C PRO A 77 1.20 -22.38 -10.52
N ALA A 78 1.75 -23.17 -11.45
CA ALA A 78 1.22 -23.32 -12.80
C ALA A 78 -0.19 -23.96 -12.85
N ALA A 79 -0.43 -25.02 -12.07
CA ALA A 79 -1.77 -25.63 -11.98
C ALA A 79 -2.77 -24.70 -11.30
N TRP A 80 -2.32 -23.98 -10.28
CA TRP A 80 -3.11 -22.99 -9.57
C TRP A 80 -3.53 -21.84 -10.49
N ALA A 81 -2.59 -21.23 -11.21
CA ALA A 81 -2.90 -20.19 -12.19
C ALA A 81 -3.88 -20.67 -13.26
N ARG A 82 -3.69 -21.89 -13.80
CA ARG A 82 -4.64 -22.50 -14.73
C ARG A 82 -6.04 -22.65 -14.15
N LYS A 83 -6.15 -23.07 -12.89
CA LYS A 83 -7.44 -23.20 -12.20
C LYS A 83 -8.11 -21.84 -12.03
N CYS A 84 -7.36 -20.82 -11.61
CA CYS A 84 -7.87 -19.45 -11.51
C CYS A 84 -8.45 -18.94 -12.84
N VAL A 85 -7.77 -19.19 -13.96
CA VAL A 85 -8.26 -18.77 -15.28
C VAL A 85 -9.45 -19.62 -15.73
N ARG A 86 -9.32 -20.96 -15.73
CA ARG A 86 -10.31 -21.86 -16.35
C ARG A 86 -11.59 -22.04 -15.54
N GLU A 87 -11.49 -22.11 -14.21
CA GLU A 87 -12.64 -22.39 -13.34
C GLU A 87 -13.21 -21.11 -12.73
N PHE A 88 -12.36 -20.14 -12.38
CA PHE A 88 -12.79 -18.92 -11.70
C PHE A 88 -12.88 -17.70 -12.62
N GLY A 89 -12.42 -17.81 -13.86
CA GLY A 89 -12.52 -16.74 -14.86
C GLY A 89 -11.62 -15.55 -14.55
N ALA A 90 -10.43 -15.79 -13.99
CA ALA A 90 -9.43 -14.75 -13.79
C ALA A 90 -8.95 -14.19 -15.14
N GLU A 91 -9.01 -12.86 -15.29
CA GLU A 91 -8.50 -12.15 -16.47
C GLU A 91 -7.04 -11.73 -16.30
N LEU A 92 -6.56 -11.64 -15.06
CA LEU A 92 -5.19 -11.35 -14.69
C LEU A 92 -4.77 -12.32 -13.58
N ILE A 93 -3.49 -12.64 -13.52
CA ILE A 93 -2.90 -13.39 -12.40
C ILE A 93 -1.84 -12.51 -11.76
N VAL A 94 -1.86 -12.43 -10.42
CA VAL A 94 -0.67 -12.01 -9.68
C VAL A 94 0.05 -13.23 -9.16
N LEU A 95 1.32 -13.36 -9.50
CA LEU A 95 2.22 -14.33 -8.91
C LEU A 95 3.00 -13.63 -7.78
N GLN A 96 2.66 -13.97 -6.55
CA GLN A 96 3.37 -13.52 -5.36
C GLN A 96 4.62 -14.38 -5.20
N LEU A 97 5.78 -13.75 -5.33
CA LEU A 97 7.10 -14.37 -5.20
C LEU A 97 7.49 -14.53 -3.72
N LYS A 98 6.59 -15.05 -2.89
CA LYS A 98 6.78 -15.15 -1.44
C LYS A 98 7.96 -16.04 -1.07
N SER A 99 8.36 -16.99 -1.93
CA SER A 99 9.50 -17.86 -1.65
C SER A 99 10.83 -17.11 -1.64
N THR A 100 10.91 -15.92 -2.23
CA THR A 100 12.16 -15.16 -2.31
C THR A 100 12.45 -14.34 -1.06
N ASP A 101 11.58 -14.33 -0.05
CA ASP A 101 11.82 -13.57 1.19
C ASP A 101 13.14 -14.03 1.84
N PRO A 102 14.14 -13.12 2.01
CA PRO A 102 15.40 -13.45 2.66
C PRO A 102 15.25 -13.94 4.11
N ASN A 103 14.14 -13.62 4.77
CA ASN A 103 13.83 -14.09 6.13
C ASN A 103 13.04 -15.42 6.13
N GLY A 104 12.65 -15.91 4.95
CA GLY A 104 11.88 -17.12 4.77
C GLY A 104 12.69 -18.19 4.05
N ARG A 105 12.27 -18.55 2.84
CA ARG A 105 12.92 -19.59 2.03
C ARG A 105 14.12 -19.09 1.26
N ASP A 106 14.25 -17.77 1.09
CA ASP A 106 15.33 -17.09 0.36
C ASP A 106 15.64 -17.73 -1.02
N ALA A 107 14.59 -18.11 -1.76
CA ALA A 107 14.75 -18.76 -3.05
C ALA A 107 15.60 -17.86 -4.00
N PRO A 108 16.54 -18.44 -4.77
CA PRO A 108 17.39 -17.68 -5.66
C PRO A 108 16.59 -17.15 -6.87
N ALA A 109 17.03 -16.02 -7.43
CA ALA A 109 16.38 -15.37 -8.57
C ALA A 109 16.16 -16.32 -9.78
N ALA A 110 17.09 -17.25 -10.02
CA ALA A 110 16.96 -18.24 -11.09
C ALA A 110 15.76 -19.20 -10.89
N GLN A 111 15.49 -19.60 -9.64
CA GLN A 111 14.36 -20.46 -9.32
C GLN A 111 13.04 -19.70 -9.49
N ALA A 112 12.97 -18.46 -8.98
CA ALA A 112 11.79 -17.61 -9.16
C ALA A 112 11.48 -17.35 -10.64
N ALA A 113 12.50 -17.08 -11.46
CA ALA A 113 12.34 -16.93 -12.91
C ALA A 113 11.84 -18.19 -13.60
N GLN A 114 12.29 -19.37 -13.17
CA GLN A 114 11.79 -20.64 -13.69
C GLN A 114 10.30 -20.83 -13.35
N THR A 115 9.88 -20.55 -12.11
CA THR A 115 8.46 -20.59 -11.72
C THR A 115 7.61 -19.63 -12.57
N VAL A 116 8.10 -18.41 -12.83
CA VAL A 116 7.41 -17.44 -13.70
C VAL A 116 7.21 -18.01 -15.10
N LEU A 117 8.26 -18.57 -15.72
CA LEU A 117 8.17 -19.17 -17.06
C LEU A 117 7.17 -20.33 -17.09
N GLU A 118 7.12 -21.16 -16.06
CA GLU A 118 6.14 -22.25 -15.94
C GLU A 118 4.70 -21.74 -15.83
N VAL A 119 4.47 -20.68 -15.06
CA VAL A 119 3.15 -20.05 -14.94
C VAL A 119 2.74 -19.38 -16.25
N MET A 120 3.66 -18.68 -16.92
CA MET A 120 3.42 -18.07 -18.24
C MET A 120 3.07 -19.11 -19.31
N ALA A 121 3.73 -20.26 -19.29
CA ALA A 121 3.40 -21.36 -20.21
C ALA A 121 2.06 -22.03 -19.87
N ALA A 122 1.57 -21.87 -18.63
CA ALA A 122 0.38 -22.52 -18.12
C ALA A 122 -0.91 -21.73 -18.41
N CYS A 123 -0.86 -20.39 -18.36
CA CYS A 123 -2.01 -19.53 -18.61
C CYS A 123 -1.66 -18.38 -19.55
N GLU A 124 -2.58 -18.06 -20.45
CA GLU A 124 -2.35 -17.08 -21.52
C GLU A 124 -2.75 -15.65 -21.13
N VAL A 125 -3.15 -15.42 -19.87
CA VAL A 125 -3.53 -14.11 -19.34
C VAL A 125 -2.30 -13.30 -18.87
N PRO A 126 -2.35 -11.96 -18.86
CA PRO A 126 -1.23 -11.17 -18.39
C PRO A 126 -0.88 -11.43 -16.91
N LEU A 127 0.42 -11.40 -16.60
CA LEU A 127 0.93 -11.62 -15.24
C LEU A 127 1.42 -10.32 -14.59
N ILE A 128 1.09 -10.20 -13.32
CA ILE A 128 1.70 -9.26 -12.37
C ILE A 128 2.63 -10.07 -11.47
N LEU A 129 3.88 -9.64 -11.34
CA LEU A 129 4.88 -10.28 -10.50
C LEU A 129 5.05 -9.42 -9.25
N TRP A 130 4.77 -9.99 -8.09
CA TRP A 130 4.77 -9.26 -6.83
C TRP A 130 5.83 -9.84 -5.88
N GLY A 131 6.88 -9.06 -5.63
CA GLY A 131 7.98 -9.40 -4.74
C GLY A 131 7.61 -9.37 -3.26
N THR A 132 8.63 -9.31 -2.40
CA THR A 132 8.47 -9.41 -0.95
C THR A 132 8.60 -8.08 -0.22
N ALA A 133 8.72 -6.96 -0.96
CA ALA A 133 9.06 -5.64 -0.44
C ALA A 133 10.42 -5.61 0.27
N ASN A 134 11.33 -6.50 -0.12
CA ASN A 134 12.73 -6.41 0.25
C ASN A 134 13.48 -5.82 -0.94
N ASN A 135 13.79 -4.53 -0.86
CA ASN A 135 14.32 -3.76 -1.99
C ASN A 135 15.50 -4.41 -2.72
N GLN A 136 16.48 -4.94 -1.98
CA GLN A 136 17.66 -5.58 -2.59
C GLN A 136 17.32 -6.89 -3.27
N LYS A 137 16.53 -7.75 -2.59
CA LYS A 137 16.13 -9.04 -3.13
C LYS A 137 15.16 -8.92 -4.30
N ASP A 138 14.19 -8.02 -4.20
CA ASP A 138 13.24 -7.73 -5.28
C ASP A 138 13.98 -7.18 -6.51
N GLU A 139 14.99 -6.32 -6.32
CA GLU A 139 15.81 -5.84 -7.43
C GLU A 139 16.58 -6.97 -8.12
N GLU A 140 17.19 -7.89 -7.37
CA GLU A 140 17.88 -9.06 -7.93
C GLU A 140 16.91 -9.97 -8.71
N VAL A 141 15.80 -10.33 -8.08
CA VAL A 141 14.83 -11.30 -8.59
C VAL A 141 14.09 -10.75 -9.80
N LEU A 142 13.48 -9.57 -9.69
CA LEU A 142 12.64 -9.02 -10.75
C LEU A 142 13.47 -8.59 -11.98
N LYS A 143 14.73 -8.15 -11.82
CA LYS A 143 15.63 -7.93 -12.96
C LYS A 143 15.90 -9.21 -13.73
N ARG A 144 16.17 -10.30 -13.00
CA ARG A 144 16.44 -11.59 -13.62
C ARG A 144 15.21 -12.11 -14.37
N ILE A 145 14.02 -11.93 -13.80
CA ILE A 145 12.77 -12.30 -14.46
C ILE A 145 12.57 -11.45 -15.71
N ALA A 146 12.72 -10.12 -15.61
CA ALA A 146 12.56 -9.19 -16.73
C ALA A 146 13.44 -9.58 -17.93
N GLU A 147 14.71 -9.90 -17.71
CA GLU A 147 15.63 -10.38 -18.76
C GLU A 147 15.12 -11.66 -19.43
N LYS A 148 14.56 -12.59 -18.65
CA LYS A 148 14.06 -13.88 -19.16
C LYS A 148 12.71 -13.78 -19.85
N THR A 149 11.96 -12.72 -19.59
CA THR A 149 10.60 -12.52 -20.09
C THR A 149 10.49 -11.31 -21.00
N GLN A 150 11.58 -10.97 -21.69
CA GLN A 150 11.65 -9.79 -22.56
C GLN A 150 10.46 -9.72 -23.53
N ASP A 151 9.91 -8.50 -23.69
CA ASP A 151 8.81 -8.14 -24.58
C ASP A 151 7.47 -8.84 -24.26
N GLN A 152 7.36 -9.51 -23.12
CA GLN A 152 6.12 -10.12 -22.64
C GLN A 152 5.21 -9.12 -21.90
N ASN A 153 5.73 -7.92 -21.61
CA ASN A 153 4.99 -6.82 -20.99
C ASN A 153 4.22 -7.22 -19.71
N LEU A 154 4.91 -7.99 -18.87
CA LEU A 154 4.50 -8.25 -17.48
C LEU A 154 4.50 -6.96 -16.65
N CYS A 155 3.81 -6.98 -15.50
CA CYS A 155 3.88 -5.92 -14.50
C CYS A 155 4.84 -6.32 -13.37
N LEU A 156 5.88 -5.52 -13.11
CA LEU A 156 6.86 -5.73 -12.04
C LEU A 156 6.48 -4.91 -10.80
N ALA A 157 6.30 -5.56 -9.65
CA ALA A 157 5.91 -4.96 -8.39
C ALA A 157 6.63 -5.65 -7.21
N PRO A 158 6.80 -4.99 -6.06
CA PRO A 158 6.69 -3.55 -5.86
C PRO A 158 7.94 -2.81 -6.37
N VAL A 159 7.74 -1.65 -7.00
CA VAL A 159 8.83 -0.70 -7.28
C VAL A 159 8.72 0.46 -6.30
N GLU A 160 9.71 0.60 -5.42
CA GLU A 160 9.77 1.63 -4.38
C GLU A 160 10.89 2.64 -4.68
N GLU A 161 10.95 3.72 -3.90
CA GLU A 161 12.01 4.73 -4.05
C GLU A 161 13.42 4.15 -3.88
N ALA A 162 13.63 3.09 -3.12
CA ALA A 162 14.97 2.52 -2.95
C ALA A 162 15.44 1.68 -4.16
N ASN A 163 14.53 1.04 -4.91
CA ASN A 163 14.87 0.13 -6.02
C ASN A 163 14.40 0.62 -7.41
N HIS A 164 13.77 1.80 -7.51
CA HIS A 164 13.24 2.36 -8.78
C HIS A 164 14.26 2.46 -9.90
N LYS A 165 15.54 2.76 -9.59
CA LYS A 165 16.58 2.88 -10.62
C LYS A 165 16.83 1.54 -11.31
N GLY A 166 16.99 0.48 -10.51
CA GLY A 166 17.25 -0.86 -11.01
C GLY A 166 16.05 -1.43 -11.75
N LEU A 167 14.87 -1.38 -11.14
CA LEU A 167 13.66 -1.96 -11.70
C LEU A 167 13.07 -1.13 -12.84
N GLY A 168 13.12 0.20 -12.75
CA GLY A 168 12.70 1.10 -13.84
C GLY A 168 13.56 0.94 -15.09
N ALA A 169 14.89 0.84 -14.94
CA ALA A 169 15.79 0.59 -16.07
C ALA A 169 15.55 -0.79 -16.70
N ALA A 170 15.34 -1.83 -15.88
CA ALA A 170 15.03 -3.17 -16.37
C ALA A 170 13.69 -3.22 -17.10
N ALA A 171 12.67 -2.55 -16.57
CA ALA A 171 11.36 -2.48 -17.23
C ALA A 171 11.44 -1.79 -18.60
N LEU A 172 12.23 -0.72 -18.72
CA LEU A 172 12.50 -0.06 -19.99
C LEU A 172 13.26 -0.97 -20.97
N ALA A 173 14.34 -1.60 -20.51
CA ALA A 173 15.20 -2.42 -21.35
C ALA A 173 14.48 -3.65 -21.91
N TYR A 174 13.58 -4.26 -21.12
CA TYR A 174 12.93 -5.51 -21.46
C TYR A 174 11.43 -5.38 -21.77
N GLY A 175 10.89 -4.15 -21.83
CA GLY A 175 9.53 -3.90 -22.32
C GLY A 175 8.40 -4.20 -21.32
N HIS A 176 8.65 -4.02 -20.03
CA HIS A 176 7.69 -4.29 -18.95
C HIS A 176 7.00 -3.03 -18.41
N THR A 177 5.89 -3.25 -17.71
CA THR A 177 5.20 -2.24 -16.90
C THR A 177 5.66 -2.35 -15.46
N VAL A 178 5.68 -1.24 -14.70
CA VAL A 178 6.00 -1.23 -13.26
C VAL A 178 4.78 -0.84 -12.42
N ALA A 179 4.65 -1.39 -11.21
CA ALA A 179 3.77 -0.86 -10.19
C ALA A 179 4.61 -0.09 -9.16
N ALA A 180 4.44 1.23 -9.16
CA ALA A 180 5.13 2.17 -8.30
C ALA A 180 4.45 2.21 -6.92
N SER A 181 5.06 1.53 -5.96
CA SER A 181 4.57 1.38 -4.59
C SER A 181 5.08 2.52 -3.70
N SER A 182 4.15 3.25 -3.09
CA SER A 182 4.45 4.35 -2.18
C SER A 182 3.56 4.31 -0.94
N PRO A 183 4.10 4.51 0.28
CA PRO A 183 3.37 4.24 1.51
C PRO A 183 2.33 5.33 1.82
N ILE A 184 1.08 5.12 1.40
CA ILE A 184 -0.13 5.88 1.76
C ILE A 184 0.11 7.40 1.85
N ASP A 185 0.77 7.97 0.84
CA ASP A 185 1.05 9.40 0.73
C ASP A 185 1.08 9.87 -0.73
N VAL A 186 0.29 10.90 -1.05
CA VAL A 186 0.15 11.42 -2.41
C VAL A 186 1.44 12.08 -2.93
N ASN A 187 2.24 12.69 -2.05
CA ASN A 187 3.48 13.33 -2.43
C ASN A 187 4.56 12.29 -2.70
N LEU A 188 4.62 11.22 -1.90
CA LEU A 188 5.53 10.11 -2.15
C LEU A 188 5.19 9.39 -3.45
N ALA A 189 3.90 9.15 -3.72
CA ALA A 189 3.45 8.64 -5.01
C ALA A 189 3.92 9.52 -6.17
N LYS A 190 3.68 10.84 -6.05
CA LYS A 190 4.11 11.83 -7.06
C LYS A 190 5.64 11.85 -7.25
N GLN A 191 6.40 11.81 -6.17
CA GLN A 191 7.87 11.80 -6.20
C GLN A 191 8.39 10.55 -6.91
N LEU A 192 7.89 9.37 -6.56
CA LEU A 192 8.29 8.12 -7.20
C LEU A 192 7.98 8.12 -8.69
N ASN A 193 6.81 8.63 -9.08
CA ASN A 193 6.43 8.79 -10.48
C ASN A 193 7.32 9.77 -11.25
N ILE A 194 7.77 10.86 -10.60
CA ILE A 194 8.77 11.78 -11.18
C ILE A 194 10.10 11.05 -11.39
N LEU A 195 10.55 10.28 -10.40
CA LEU A 195 11.80 9.52 -10.49
C LEU A 195 11.77 8.50 -11.63
N LEU A 196 10.68 7.73 -11.77
CA LEU A 196 10.48 6.79 -12.88
C LEU A 196 10.40 7.53 -14.24
N GLY A 197 9.68 8.65 -14.30
CA GLY A 197 9.60 9.46 -15.51
C GLY A 197 10.95 10.04 -15.95
N ASN A 198 11.82 10.42 -15.00
CA ASN A 198 13.17 10.90 -15.30
C ASN A 198 14.08 9.81 -15.87
N LEU A 199 13.79 8.53 -15.59
CA LEU A 199 14.46 7.38 -16.22
C LEU A 199 13.94 7.10 -17.63
N GLY A 200 12.80 7.69 -18.01
CA GLY A 200 12.13 7.47 -19.29
C GLY A 200 10.95 6.50 -19.24
N VAL A 201 10.53 6.03 -18.05
CA VAL A 201 9.34 5.18 -17.90
C VAL A 201 8.11 6.00 -18.28
N ALA A 202 7.42 5.59 -19.35
CA ALA A 202 6.20 6.24 -19.80
C ALA A 202 5.06 6.03 -18.80
N LYS A 203 4.12 6.99 -18.72
CA LYS A 203 2.95 6.92 -17.82
C LYS A 203 2.09 5.68 -18.14
N GLU A 204 2.03 5.28 -19.40
CA GLU A 204 1.30 4.10 -19.89
C GLU A 204 2.00 2.77 -19.52
N LYS A 205 3.23 2.85 -19.00
CA LYS A 205 4.06 1.73 -18.52
C LYS A 205 4.27 1.78 -17.01
N ALA A 206 3.50 2.59 -16.29
CA ALA A 206 3.53 2.67 -14.84
C ALA A 206 2.12 2.66 -14.25
N LEU A 207 1.95 1.90 -13.18
CA LEU A 207 0.76 1.87 -12.34
C LEU A 207 1.12 2.47 -10.98
N ILE A 208 0.19 3.17 -10.35
CA ILE A 208 0.37 3.65 -8.97
C ILE A 208 -0.18 2.59 -8.01
N ASP A 209 0.66 2.15 -7.07
CA ASP A 209 0.26 1.40 -5.89
C ASP A 209 0.44 2.29 -4.65
N PRO A 210 -0.63 2.89 -4.11
CA PRO A 210 -0.53 3.75 -2.92
C PRO A 210 -0.35 2.96 -1.61
N THR A 211 0.01 1.68 -1.70
CA THR A 211 -0.01 0.69 -0.62
C THR A 211 -1.42 0.49 -0.06
N THR A 212 -1.81 -0.78 0.02
CA THR A 212 -3.15 -1.17 0.41
C THR A 212 -3.21 -1.41 1.92
N GLY A 213 -4.13 -0.76 2.62
CA GLY A 213 -4.56 -1.10 3.97
C GLY A 213 -5.76 -2.07 3.96
N GLY A 214 -5.76 -3.03 4.88
CA GLY A 214 -6.85 -4.01 5.04
C GLY A 214 -8.08 -3.40 5.73
N LEU A 215 -9.26 -4.01 5.53
CA LEU A 215 -10.49 -3.58 6.22
C LEU A 215 -10.34 -3.69 7.75
N GLY A 216 -10.49 -2.56 8.45
CA GLY A 216 -10.22 -2.46 9.89
C GLY A 216 -8.75 -2.27 10.25
N TYR A 217 -7.86 -2.24 9.25
CA TYR A 217 -6.41 -2.12 9.37
C TYR A 217 -5.87 -1.06 8.40
N GLY A 218 -6.45 0.15 8.44
CA GLY A 218 -5.95 1.31 7.71
C GLY A 218 -6.47 1.50 6.29
N LEU A 219 -7.50 0.76 5.87
CA LEU A 219 -8.18 0.95 4.59
C LEU A 219 -8.60 2.41 4.35
N GLU A 220 -9.07 3.10 5.38
CA GLU A 220 -9.52 4.49 5.33
C GLU A 220 -8.41 5.47 4.92
N TYR A 221 -7.16 5.18 5.31
CA TYR A 221 -6.01 5.99 4.91
C TYR A 221 -5.72 5.78 3.42
N SER A 222 -5.65 4.53 2.97
CA SER A 222 -5.46 4.20 1.54
C SER A 222 -6.58 4.77 0.68
N PHE A 223 -7.84 4.62 1.11
CA PHE A 223 -9.02 5.16 0.42
C PHE A 223 -8.90 6.67 0.22
N SER A 224 -8.60 7.42 1.28
CA SER A 224 -8.49 8.88 1.22
C SER A 224 -7.32 9.33 0.33
N VAL A 225 -6.20 8.60 0.34
CA VAL A 225 -5.04 8.90 -0.52
C VAL A 225 -5.36 8.61 -1.98
N MET A 226 -6.06 7.52 -2.28
CA MET A 226 -6.50 7.19 -3.64
C MET A 226 -7.44 8.24 -4.21
N GLU A 227 -8.43 8.70 -3.43
CA GLU A 227 -9.31 9.79 -3.86
C GLU A 227 -8.50 11.06 -4.16
N ARG A 228 -7.53 11.42 -3.30
CA ARG A 228 -6.66 12.58 -3.53
C ARG A 228 -5.81 12.43 -4.80
N ILE A 229 -5.26 11.24 -5.06
CA ILE A 229 -4.54 10.93 -6.30
C ILE A 229 -5.47 11.13 -7.49
N ARG A 230 -6.69 10.59 -7.44
CA ARG A 230 -7.66 10.67 -8.53
C ARG A 230 -8.14 12.11 -8.77
N MET A 231 -8.40 12.88 -7.70
CA MET A 231 -8.74 14.30 -7.77
C MET A 231 -7.62 15.12 -8.40
N ALA A 232 -6.36 14.91 -7.97
CA ALA A 232 -5.21 15.60 -8.53
C ALA A 232 -5.04 15.28 -10.02
N ALA A 233 -5.18 14.01 -10.40
CA ALA A 233 -5.06 13.56 -11.78
C ALA A 233 -6.14 14.14 -12.71
N LEU A 234 -7.40 14.20 -12.25
CA LEU A 234 -8.55 14.56 -13.11
C LEU A 234 -8.98 16.03 -13.04
N THR A 235 -8.83 16.69 -11.89
CA THR A 235 -9.33 18.08 -11.71
C THR A 235 -8.22 19.12 -11.68
N GLN A 236 -7.02 18.75 -11.22
CA GLN A 236 -5.88 19.64 -11.05
C GLN A 236 -4.83 19.49 -12.16
N GLU A 237 -5.08 18.62 -13.15
CA GLU A 237 -4.15 18.29 -14.24
C GLU A 237 -2.76 17.88 -13.75
N ASP A 238 -2.67 17.18 -12.62
CA ASP A 238 -1.38 16.67 -12.14
C ASP A 238 -0.95 15.47 -12.99
N GLU A 239 -0.22 15.79 -14.07
CA GLU A 239 0.33 14.84 -15.02
C GLU A 239 1.15 13.71 -14.39
N LYS A 240 1.71 13.92 -13.19
CA LYS A 240 2.53 12.92 -12.49
C LYS A 240 1.68 11.93 -11.67
N LEU A 241 0.37 12.13 -11.62
CA LEU A 241 -0.59 11.26 -10.95
C LEU A 241 -1.64 10.68 -11.93
N GLN A 242 -1.55 10.99 -13.22
CA GLN A 242 -2.44 10.51 -14.29
C GLN A 242 -2.17 9.07 -14.73
N MET A 243 -1.77 8.18 -13.81
CA MET A 243 -1.58 6.75 -14.09
C MET A 243 -2.73 5.93 -13.55
N ALA A 244 -2.90 4.72 -14.08
CA ALA A 244 -3.85 3.75 -13.54
C ALA A 244 -3.39 3.24 -12.16
N MET A 245 -4.34 2.86 -11.31
CA MET A 245 -4.06 2.40 -9.95
C MET A 245 -4.23 0.89 -9.78
N ILE A 246 -3.36 0.27 -8.98
CA ILE A 246 -3.40 -1.16 -8.62
C ILE A 246 -3.36 -1.33 -7.10
N ASN A 247 -4.11 -2.30 -6.55
CA ASN A 247 -4.19 -2.52 -5.11
C ASN A 247 -4.13 -4.01 -4.73
N ASN A 248 -3.22 -4.36 -3.83
CA ASN A 248 -3.01 -5.73 -3.33
C ASN A 248 -3.90 -6.07 -2.12
N ILE A 249 -5.19 -6.28 -2.35
CA ILE A 249 -6.21 -6.41 -1.30
C ILE A 249 -6.18 -7.78 -0.63
N GLY A 250 -6.06 -8.85 -1.42
CA GLY A 250 -6.06 -10.22 -0.91
C GLY A 250 -4.98 -10.45 0.15
N ASN A 251 -3.76 -9.97 -0.09
CA ASN A 251 -2.65 -10.10 0.86
C ASN A 251 -2.94 -9.43 2.22
N GLU A 252 -3.65 -8.31 2.21
CA GLU A 252 -3.91 -7.49 3.40
C GLU A 252 -5.11 -7.97 4.21
N VAL A 253 -6.16 -8.45 3.54
CA VAL A 253 -7.36 -8.93 4.22
C VAL A 253 -7.12 -10.31 4.83
N TRP A 254 -6.52 -11.23 4.08
CA TRP A 254 -6.39 -12.62 4.52
C TRP A 254 -5.31 -12.86 5.57
N LYS A 255 -4.48 -11.86 5.88
CA LYS A 255 -3.57 -11.86 7.04
C LYS A 255 -4.21 -11.29 8.31
N SER A 256 -5.42 -10.74 8.23
CA SER A 256 -6.10 -10.18 9.40
C SER A 256 -6.53 -11.28 10.36
N LYS A 257 -6.67 -10.92 11.64
CA LYS A 257 -7.09 -11.89 12.65
C LYS A 257 -8.49 -12.42 12.32
N GLU A 258 -9.43 -11.54 11.99
CA GLU A 258 -10.84 -11.87 11.74
C GLU A 258 -11.02 -12.83 10.57
N ALA A 259 -10.18 -12.75 9.54
CA ALA A 259 -10.20 -13.66 8.40
C ALA A 259 -9.75 -15.09 8.79
N GLY A 260 -8.87 -15.21 9.79
CA GLY A 260 -8.34 -16.49 10.29
C GLY A 260 -9.10 -17.09 11.48
N THR A 261 -9.82 -16.29 12.27
CA THR A 261 -10.47 -16.74 13.50
C THR A 261 -11.56 -17.79 13.23
N SER A 262 -11.53 -18.89 13.99
CA SER A 262 -12.55 -19.95 13.90
C SER A 262 -13.90 -19.52 14.47
N PHE A 263 -14.95 -20.29 14.19
CA PHE A 263 -16.26 -20.06 14.80
C PHE A 263 -16.22 -20.35 16.31
N GLU A 264 -15.45 -21.35 16.73
CA GLU A 264 -15.32 -21.77 18.12
C GLU A 264 -14.63 -20.70 18.98
N GLU A 265 -13.62 -20.01 18.43
CA GLU A 265 -12.89 -18.95 19.14
C GLU A 265 -13.72 -17.67 19.25
N ALA A 266 -14.47 -17.31 18.20
CA ALA A 266 -15.28 -16.09 18.18
C ALA A 266 -16.66 -16.29 17.54
N PRO A 267 -17.60 -16.99 18.22
CA PRO A 267 -18.94 -17.26 17.68
C PRO A 267 -19.71 -15.98 17.31
N GLN A 268 -19.45 -14.88 18.02
CA GLN A 268 -20.06 -13.58 17.79
C GLN A 268 -19.69 -12.95 16.43
N LEU A 269 -18.60 -13.40 15.80
CA LEU A 269 -18.20 -12.93 14.47
C LEU A 269 -18.89 -13.72 13.34
N GLY A 270 -19.78 -14.65 13.67
CA GLY A 270 -20.54 -15.44 12.71
C GLY A 270 -19.68 -16.41 11.89
N ASP A 271 -20.20 -16.76 10.71
CA ASP A 271 -19.60 -17.75 9.82
C ASP A 271 -18.20 -17.32 9.32
N PRO A 272 -17.12 -18.06 9.62
CA PRO A 272 -15.76 -17.66 9.26
C PRO A 272 -15.52 -17.52 7.75
N GLU A 273 -16.09 -18.44 6.96
CA GLU A 273 -15.92 -18.43 5.50
C GLU A 273 -16.58 -17.20 4.88
N LYS A 274 -17.88 -16.99 5.16
CA LYS A 274 -18.60 -15.80 4.67
C LYS A 274 -17.96 -14.51 5.17
N ARG A 275 -17.52 -14.46 6.43
CA ARG A 275 -16.87 -13.27 7.00
C ARG A 275 -15.64 -12.88 6.20
N ALA A 276 -14.70 -13.79 6.00
CA ALA A 276 -13.45 -13.49 5.30
C ALA A 276 -13.68 -13.08 3.84
N VAL A 277 -14.57 -13.79 3.13
CA VAL A 277 -14.98 -13.46 1.75
C VAL A 277 -15.61 -12.07 1.66
N LEU A 278 -16.50 -11.72 2.60
CA LEU A 278 -17.13 -10.41 2.63
C LEU A 278 -16.15 -9.30 3.01
N MET A 279 -15.20 -9.54 3.90
CA MET A 279 -14.15 -8.57 4.22
C MET A 279 -13.31 -8.21 2.99
N GLU A 280 -12.94 -9.22 2.19
CA GLU A 280 -12.22 -9.00 0.93
C GLU A 280 -13.09 -8.28 -0.10
N THR A 281 -14.35 -8.68 -0.23
CA THR A 281 -15.32 -8.08 -1.16
C THR A 281 -15.59 -6.62 -0.83
N VAL A 282 -15.86 -6.29 0.43
CA VAL A 282 -16.10 -4.92 0.89
C VAL A 282 -14.86 -4.07 0.70
N SER A 283 -13.67 -4.61 1.00
CA SER A 283 -12.42 -3.92 0.70
C SER A 283 -12.33 -3.57 -0.78
N ALA A 284 -12.48 -4.56 -1.66
CA ALA A 284 -12.42 -4.36 -3.11
C ALA A 284 -13.41 -3.29 -3.60
N VAL A 285 -14.65 -3.31 -3.11
CA VAL A 285 -15.65 -2.28 -3.44
C VAL A 285 -15.19 -0.89 -3.03
N CYS A 286 -14.67 -0.72 -1.80
CA CYS A 286 -14.12 0.57 -1.36
C CYS A 286 -12.98 1.04 -2.26
N TYR A 287 -12.02 0.17 -2.58
CA TYR A 287 -10.89 0.51 -3.44
C TYR A 287 -11.33 0.84 -4.88
N LEU A 288 -12.31 0.14 -5.43
CA LEU A 288 -12.89 0.47 -6.74
C LEU A 288 -13.57 1.86 -6.73
N LEU A 289 -14.32 2.18 -5.67
CA LEU A 289 -14.96 3.49 -5.51
C LEU A 289 -13.95 4.62 -5.31
N ALA A 290 -12.79 4.34 -4.70
CA ALA A 290 -11.67 5.28 -4.60
C ALA A 290 -10.86 5.40 -5.91
N GLY A 291 -11.12 4.52 -6.89
CA GLY A 291 -10.58 4.62 -8.24
C GLY A 291 -9.51 3.60 -8.60
N SER A 292 -9.46 2.43 -7.94
CA SER A 292 -8.61 1.33 -8.38
C SER A 292 -8.99 0.88 -9.80
N ASP A 293 -7.98 0.68 -10.65
CA ASP A 293 -8.14 0.14 -12.01
C ASP A 293 -7.85 -1.38 -12.04
N ILE A 294 -7.02 -1.88 -11.12
CA ILE A 294 -6.76 -3.31 -10.89
C ILE A 294 -6.85 -3.61 -9.40
N VAL A 295 -7.77 -4.50 -9.02
CA VAL A 295 -7.83 -5.06 -7.67
C VAL A 295 -7.30 -6.49 -7.67
N ILE A 296 -6.43 -6.81 -6.72
CA ILE A 296 -5.89 -8.15 -6.54
C ILE A 296 -6.65 -8.84 -5.41
N LEU A 297 -7.24 -9.98 -5.71
CA LEU A 297 -8.06 -10.76 -4.78
C LEU A 297 -7.55 -12.20 -4.71
N ARG A 298 -7.76 -12.85 -3.57
CA ARG A 298 -7.39 -14.24 -3.33
C ARG A 298 -8.56 -15.19 -3.58
N HIS A 299 -9.72 -14.90 -3.01
CA HIS A 299 -10.80 -15.89 -2.97
C HIS A 299 -11.73 -15.78 -4.20
N PRO A 300 -12.06 -16.91 -4.85
CA PRO A 300 -12.88 -16.90 -6.06
C PRO A 300 -14.29 -16.36 -5.85
N GLU A 301 -14.91 -16.61 -4.70
CA GLU A 301 -16.22 -16.02 -4.37
C GLU A 301 -16.15 -14.49 -4.27
N SER A 302 -15.08 -13.93 -3.68
CA SER A 302 -14.86 -12.49 -3.66
C SER A 302 -14.69 -11.94 -5.07
N ALA A 303 -13.89 -12.61 -5.90
CA ALA A 303 -13.70 -12.23 -7.30
C ALA A 303 -15.02 -12.27 -8.10
N CYS A 304 -15.90 -13.23 -7.84
CA CYS A 304 -17.22 -13.33 -8.46
C CYS A 304 -18.13 -12.16 -8.04
N LEU A 305 -18.23 -11.88 -6.73
CA LEU A 305 -19.05 -10.79 -6.22
C LEU A 305 -18.57 -9.41 -6.71
N VAL A 306 -17.26 -9.18 -6.71
CA VAL A 306 -16.66 -7.93 -7.17
C VAL A 306 -16.84 -7.74 -8.67
N ARG A 307 -16.75 -8.82 -9.46
CA ARG A 307 -17.03 -8.76 -10.90
C ARG A 307 -18.47 -8.37 -11.19
N LEU A 308 -19.41 -8.97 -10.45
CA LEU A 308 -20.82 -8.61 -10.52
C LEU A 308 -21.05 -7.14 -10.15
N PHE A 309 -20.39 -6.64 -9.10
CA PHE A 309 -20.44 -5.23 -8.72
C PHE A 309 -19.95 -4.32 -9.85
N ILE A 310 -18.79 -4.63 -10.45
CA ILE A 310 -18.25 -3.88 -11.58
C ILE A 310 -19.23 -3.91 -12.77
N ASP A 311 -19.77 -5.07 -13.12
CA ASP A 311 -20.71 -5.22 -14.23
C ASP A 311 -21.97 -4.36 -14.04
N LEU A 312 -22.51 -4.33 -12.81
CA LEU A 312 -23.70 -3.54 -12.48
C LEU A 312 -23.42 -2.04 -12.49
N LEU A 313 -22.27 -1.57 -12.00
CA LEU A 313 -21.93 -0.15 -12.05
C LEU A 313 -21.58 0.33 -13.46
N MET A 314 -21.00 -0.54 -14.29
CA MET A 314 -20.65 -0.20 -15.67
C MET A 314 -21.84 -0.22 -16.62
N ASN A 315 -22.72 -1.22 -16.49
CA ASN A 315 -23.77 -1.48 -17.48
C ASN A 315 -25.20 -1.20 -16.96
N GLY A 316 -25.35 -0.90 -15.67
CA GLY A 316 -26.64 -0.86 -15.01
C GLY A 316 -27.26 -2.25 -14.80
N GLY A 317 -28.48 -2.30 -14.27
CA GLY A 317 -29.24 -3.53 -14.05
C GLY A 317 -29.59 -3.77 -12.58
N SER A 318 -29.90 -5.03 -12.24
CA SER A 318 -30.31 -5.43 -10.90
C SER A 318 -29.49 -6.63 -10.39
N ALA A 319 -29.12 -6.58 -9.11
CA ALA A 319 -28.51 -7.71 -8.41
C ALA A 319 -29.53 -8.81 -8.02
N LYS A 320 -30.83 -8.59 -8.25
CA LYS A 320 -31.89 -9.53 -7.85
C LYS A 320 -31.72 -10.87 -8.58
N GLY A 321 -31.66 -11.96 -7.81
CA GLY A 321 -31.53 -13.32 -8.35
C GLY A 321 -30.12 -13.70 -8.81
N LYS A 322 -29.11 -12.85 -8.58
CA LYS A 322 -27.70 -13.21 -8.78
C LYS A 322 -27.23 -14.16 -7.67
N PRO A 323 -26.35 -15.12 -7.97
CA PRO A 323 -25.85 -16.07 -6.98
C PRO A 323 -25.10 -15.34 -5.87
N GLY A 324 -25.30 -15.78 -4.63
CA GLY A 324 -24.54 -15.34 -3.47
C GLY A 324 -23.29 -16.19 -3.26
N ILE A 325 -22.70 -16.10 -2.07
CA ILE A 325 -21.51 -16.88 -1.70
C ILE A 325 -21.84 -18.37 -1.66
N HIS A 326 -21.13 -19.16 -2.46
CA HIS A 326 -21.15 -20.62 -2.40
C HIS A 326 -20.15 -21.12 -1.36
N LYS A 327 -20.67 -21.62 -0.24
CA LYS A 327 -19.86 -22.15 0.86
C LYS A 327 -19.22 -23.49 0.51
N ARG A 328 -17.98 -23.67 0.94
CA ARG A 328 -17.21 -24.93 0.88
C ARG A 328 -16.92 -25.52 2.27
N LEU A 329 -17.02 -24.72 3.33
CA LEU A 329 -16.86 -25.16 4.71
C LEU A 329 -18.21 -25.36 5.40
N GLU A 330 -18.29 -26.33 6.31
CA GLU A 330 -19.46 -26.53 7.16
C GLU A 330 -19.75 -25.27 7.98
N GLY A 331 -21.03 -24.90 8.08
CA GLY A 331 -21.46 -23.72 8.85
C GLY A 331 -21.92 -24.09 10.25
N LYS A 332 -21.61 -23.24 11.22
CA LYS A 332 -22.21 -23.26 12.55
C LYS A 332 -22.86 -21.89 12.79
N GLU A 333 -24.03 -21.89 13.42
CA GLU A 333 -24.74 -20.66 13.78
C GLU A 333 -24.65 -20.43 15.28
N ALA A 334 -24.39 -19.18 15.67
CA ALA A 334 -24.31 -18.79 17.06
C ALA A 334 -25.68 -18.28 17.52
N ASP A 335 -26.12 -18.73 18.69
CA ASP A 335 -27.25 -18.10 19.38
C ASP A 335 -26.78 -16.77 19.99
N LEU A 336 -26.92 -15.70 19.21
CA LEU A 336 -26.53 -14.35 19.62
C LEU A 336 -27.34 -13.86 20.83
N ALA A 337 -28.56 -14.36 21.04
CA ALA A 337 -29.37 -13.99 22.19
C ALA A 337 -28.74 -14.56 23.48
N VAL A 338 -28.33 -15.83 23.47
CA VAL A 338 -27.62 -16.46 24.60
C VAL A 338 -26.26 -15.79 24.86
N LEU A 339 -25.49 -15.49 23.80
CA LEU A 339 -24.21 -14.79 23.94
C LEU A 339 -24.37 -13.37 24.51
N SER A 340 -25.41 -12.64 24.08
CA SER A 340 -25.70 -11.31 24.60
C SER A 340 -26.16 -11.33 26.07
N ALA A 341 -26.90 -12.36 26.48
CA ALA A 341 -27.33 -12.56 27.85
C ALA A 341 -26.17 -12.94 28.78
N ALA A 342 -25.23 -13.76 28.30
CA ALA A 342 -24.00 -14.09 29.00
C ALA A 342 -23.03 -12.89 29.12
N GLY A 343 -23.10 -11.95 28.17
CA GLY A 343 -22.37 -10.67 28.19
C GLY A 343 -22.97 -9.60 29.10
N GLY A 344 -24.01 -9.93 29.89
CA GLY A 344 -24.62 -9.03 30.86
C GLY A 344 -23.58 -8.39 31.79
N ARG A 345 -23.49 -7.06 31.73
CA ARG A 345 -22.56 -6.18 32.46
C ARG A 345 -22.26 -6.71 33.88
N LYS A 346 -21.07 -7.27 34.10
CA LYS A 346 -20.45 -7.19 35.43
C LYS A 346 -20.22 -5.72 35.71
N LYS A 347 -21.00 -5.15 36.63
CA LYS A 347 -20.74 -3.84 37.24
C LYS A 347 -19.50 -3.94 38.13
N ASP A 348 -18.33 -4.11 37.54
CA ASP A 348 -17.04 -3.98 38.23
C ASP A 348 -16.24 -2.80 37.64
N ALA A 349 -16.90 -1.66 37.49
CA ALA A 349 -16.25 -0.37 37.16
C ALA A 349 -15.65 0.31 38.41
N GLY A 350 -15.42 -0.42 39.50
CA GLY A 350 -14.99 0.14 40.80
C GLY A 350 -13.65 -0.34 41.34
N THR A 351 -13.05 -1.42 40.81
CA THR A 351 -11.97 -2.12 41.53
C THR A 351 -10.63 -2.17 40.81
N VAL A 352 -10.55 -1.79 39.52
CA VAL A 352 -9.28 -1.78 38.77
C VAL A 352 -8.52 -0.45 38.94
N LEU A 353 -9.18 0.61 39.41
CA LEU A 353 -8.55 1.92 39.63
C LEU A 353 -7.87 2.07 41.01
N LYS A 354 -8.11 1.16 41.96
CA LYS A 354 -7.46 1.22 43.28
C LYS A 354 -6.12 0.50 43.36
N THR A 355 -5.92 -0.57 42.60
CA THR A 355 -4.63 -1.30 42.57
C THR A 355 -3.52 -0.53 41.83
N ARG A 356 -3.89 0.37 40.89
CA ARG A 356 -2.90 1.19 40.17
C ARG A 356 -2.49 2.45 40.94
N ALA A 357 -3.37 2.97 41.81
CA ALA A 357 -3.07 4.15 42.64
C ALA A 357 -2.18 3.82 43.85
N GLU A 358 -2.15 2.57 44.32
CA GLU A 358 -1.26 2.14 45.41
C GLU A 358 0.15 1.77 44.93
N THR A 359 0.33 1.43 43.65
CA THR A 359 1.67 1.14 43.08
C THR A 359 2.40 2.40 42.60
N GLU A 360 1.71 3.46 42.19
CA GLU A 360 2.36 4.70 41.73
C GLU A 360 2.72 5.69 42.85
N LYS A 361 2.24 5.51 44.08
CA LYS A 361 2.67 6.32 45.24
C LYS A 361 3.95 5.81 45.93
N ALA A 362 4.49 4.67 45.51
CA ALA A 362 5.67 4.07 46.13
C ALA A 362 7.00 4.39 45.41
N ALA A 363 7.00 5.13 44.29
CA ALA A 363 8.21 5.37 43.52
C ALA A 363 8.31 6.81 43.01
N LYS A 364 8.66 7.75 43.91
CA LYS A 364 9.41 8.99 43.62
C LYS A 364 9.74 9.74 44.94
N ASP A 365 10.92 9.38 45.50
CA ASP A 365 11.99 10.18 46.16
C ASP A 365 11.67 11.26 47.24
N PRO A 366 12.64 11.74 48.08
CA PRO A 366 14.12 11.64 47.98
C PRO A 366 14.87 11.35 49.31
N ALA A 367 16.20 11.10 49.25
CA ALA A 367 17.21 11.92 49.97
C ALA A 367 18.64 11.33 49.94
N GLU A 368 19.56 12.24 49.64
CA GLU A 368 21.02 12.21 49.66
C GLU A 368 21.68 11.96 51.04
N ARG A 369 22.93 11.48 50.95
CA ARG A 369 24.16 11.80 51.73
C ARG A 369 24.64 10.94 52.91
N GLU A 370 25.84 10.41 52.65
CA GLU A 370 27.06 10.30 53.48
C GLU A 370 27.20 9.19 54.56
N LYS A 371 28.15 8.27 54.32
CA LYS A 371 29.41 8.17 55.09
C LYS A 371 30.49 7.27 54.44
N ARG A 372 31.72 7.79 54.52
CA ARG A 372 33.10 7.22 54.43
C ARG A 372 33.25 5.83 55.11
N ASP A 373 34.24 4.97 54.80
CA ASP A 373 35.70 5.20 54.73
C ASP A 373 36.47 4.06 53.98
N GLN A 374 37.63 4.44 53.41
CA GLN A 374 38.78 3.61 52.96
C GLN A 374 39.59 3.07 54.19
N PRO A 375 40.79 2.41 54.17
CA PRO A 375 41.83 2.31 53.10
C PRO A 375 42.76 1.05 53.02
N LYS A 376 43.73 1.16 52.08
CA LYS A 376 45.12 0.57 51.97
C LYS A 376 45.27 -0.58 50.94
N THR A 377 46.28 -0.66 50.04
CA THR A 377 47.66 -0.09 49.84
C THR A 377 48.13 -0.57 48.44
N GLY A 378 49.06 -0.02 47.66
CA GLY A 378 50.00 1.10 47.73
C GLY A 378 51.19 0.87 46.75
N CYS A 379 51.58 1.91 46.00
CA CYS A 379 52.92 2.30 45.49
C CYS A 379 53.77 1.38 44.57
N ALA A 380 54.65 1.86 43.66
CA ALA A 380 55.14 3.19 43.30
C ALA A 380 55.92 3.18 41.94
N SER A 381 56.07 4.38 41.34
CA SER A 381 56.93 4.80 40.20
C SER A 381 58.39 5.14 40.64
N PRO A 382 59.38 5.56 39.79
CA PRO A 382 59.47 6.93 39.21
C PRO A 382 60.24 7.10 37.84
N ILE A 383 59.83 7.99 36.90
CA ILE A 383 60.24 9.41 36.59
C ILE A 383 61.27 9.60 35.42
N GLU A 384 60.93 10.51 34.46
CA GLU A 384 61.72 11.61 33.82
C GLU A 384 61.83 11.78 32.26
N THR A 385 61.22 12.90 31.79
CA THR A 385 61.63 14.02 30.87
C THR A 385 61.87 13.97 29.33
N THR A 386 61.49 15.11 28.73
CA THR A 386 61.82 15.76 27.41
C THR A 386 61.03 15.30 26.17
N GLY A 387 60.62 16.10 25.17
CA GLY A 387 60.82 17.51 24.79
C GLY A 387 60.98 17.67 23.25
N SER A 388 60.06 18.42 22.61
CA SER A 388 60.21 19.25 21.37
C SER A 388 60.76 18.73 20.01
N ALA A 389 59.97 19.02 18.95
CA ALA A 389 60.29 19.61 17.61
C ALA A 389 61.39 19.02 16.67
N GLU A 390 61.05 18.75 15.39
CA GLU A 390 61.49 19.48 14.18
C GLU A 390 61.25 18.73 12.84
N LYS A 391 60.80 19.52 11.84
CA LYS A 391 61.17 19.61 10.40
C LYS A 391 61.15 18.41 9.41
N GLU A 392 60.50 18.76 8.28
CA GLU A 392 60.94 18.61 6.88
C GLU A 392 60.99 17.23 6.20
N ARG A 393 60.10 17.03 5.20
CA ARG A 393 60.42 17.00 3.75
C ARG A 393 59.27 16.39 2.92
N SER A 394 58.63 17.22 2.10
CA SER A 394 58.29 16.86 0.71
C SER A 394 59.59 16.77 -0.12
N PRO A 395 59.67 16.18 -1.34
CA PRO A 395 58.61 16.11 -2.37
C PRO A 395 58.59 14.81 -3.22
N GLN A 396 57.58 14.67 -4.10
CA GLN A 396 57.80 14.59 -5.57
C GLN A 396 56.48 14.56 -6.36
N GLN A 397 56.41 15.49 -7.31
CA GLN A 397 55.41 15.68 -8.36
C GLN A 397 55.73 14.85 -9.60
N ALA A 398 54.71 14.58 -10.42
CA ALA A 398 54.76 14.64 -11.89
C ALA A 398 53.30 14.82 -12.36
N ASP A 399 52.86 16.04 -12.68
CA ASP A 399 52.89 16.71 -14.00
C ASP A 399 51.88 16.16 -15.00
N PHE A 400 50.88 17.00 -15.36
CA PHE A 400 50.53 17.30 -16.75
C PHE A 400 49.84 18.69 -16.84
N LEU A 401 50.32 19.49 -17.79
CA LEU A 401 50.02 20.91 -18.05
C LEU A 401 48.67 21.17 -18.77
N PRO A 402 48.16 22.43 -18.75
CA PRO A 402 46.82 22.81 -19.21
C PRO A 402 46.78 23.35 -20.66
N ALA A 403 45.60 23.30 -21.27
CA ALA A 403 45.29 23.97 -22.54
C ALA A 403 44.49 25.28 -22.32
N GLN A 404 44.66 26.20 -23.26
CA GLN A 404 44.52 27.65 -23.13
C GLN A 404 43.09 28.25 -23.21
N ALA A 405 43.04 29.48 -22.71
CA ALA A 405 41.94 30.44 -22.57
C ALA A 405 41.23 30.88 -23.86
N GLN A 406 39.96 31.27 -23.72
CA GLN A 406 39.42 32.50 -24.32
C GLN A 406 38.56 33.26 -23.30
N THR A 407 38.85 34.55 -23.17
CA THR A 407 38.22 35.53 -22.27
C THR A 407 37.24 36.41 -23.05
N THR A 408 36.12 36.78 -22.43
CA THR A 408 35.25 37.91 -22.83
C THR A 408 34.67 38.55 -21.56
N PRO A 409 34.39 39.87 -21.55
CA PRO A 409 34.51 40.76 -20.38
C PRO A 409 33.25 40.83 -19.47
N PRO A 410 33.35 41.41 -18.25
CA PRO A 410 32.34 41.26 -17.21
C PRO A 410 31.10 42.14 -17.45
N ARG A 411 29.90 41.56 -17.32
CA ARG A 411 28.64 42.28 -17.23
C ARG A 411 28.29 42.60 -15.76
N LYS A 412 27.86 43.85 -15.54
CA LYS A 412 27.39 44.45 -14.28
C LYS A 412 26.17 43.70 -13.69
N PRO A 413 25.93 43.78 -12.36
CA PRO A 413 24.87 43.02 -11.71
C PRO A 413 23.51 43.67 -11.94
N GLU A 414 22.59 42.96 -12.60
CA GLU A 414 21.19 43.37 -12.68
C GLU A 414 20.32 42.62 -11.67
N ARG A 415 19.88 43.39 -10.68
CA ARG A 415 18.59 43.39 -9.99
C ARG A 415 17.86 42.05 -9.83
N SER A 416 17.95 41.54 -8.60
CA SER A 416 16.96 40.67 -7.97
C SER A 416 15.54 41.21 -8.16
N PHE A 417 14.68 40.48 -8.87
CA PHE A 417 13.25 40.69 -8.77
C PHE A 417 12.72 39.91 -7.56
N ARG A 418 12.11 40.69 -6.67
CA ARG A 418 11.54 40.31 -5.38
C ARG A 418 10.38 39.32 -5.56
N ALA A 419 10.41 38.23 -4.81
CA ALA A 419 9.20 37.52 -4.39
C ALA A 419 8.32 38.47 -3.55
N PRO A 420 6.97 38.40 -3.63
CA PRO A 420 6.11 39.17 -2.75
C PRO A 420 6.37 38.78 -1.30
N ALA A 421 6.50 39.79 -0.44
CA ALA A 421 6.80 39.67 0.96
C ALA A 421 5.80 38.76 1.68
N LEU A 422 6.30 37.66 2.24
CA LEU A 422 5.66 36.93 3.32
C LEU A 422 5.52 37.88 4.51
N LEU A 423 4.29 38.27 4.82
CA LEU A 423 3.94 38.93 6.07
C LEU A 423 4.44 38.06 7.22
N HIS A 424 5.33 38.61 8.03
CA HIS A 424 5.67 38.07 9.35
C HIS A 424 4.41 38.00 10.21
N HIS A 425 3.74 36.85 10.23
CA HIS A 425 2.84 36.53 11.32
C HIS A 425 3.69 36.35 12.57
N LYS A 426 3.67 37.37 13.44
CA LYS A 426 3.98 37.20 14.86
C LYS A 426 3.14 36.02 15.36
N LYS A 427 3.78 35.04 15.99
CA LYS A 427 3.09 34.00 16.77
C LYS A 427 2.33 34.71 17.90
N GLU A 428 1.06 35.03 17.66
CA GLU A 428 0.14 35.30 18.76
C GLU A 428 -0.18 33.96 19.45
N PRO A 429 -0.09 33.87 20.79
CA PRO A 429 -0.48 32.67 21.49
C PRO A 429 -1.98 32.45 21.33
N VAL A 430 -2.36 31.27 20.84
CA VAL A 430 -3.76 30.82 20.84
C VAL A 430 -4.27 30.88 22.28
N PRO A 431 -5.34 31.64 22.58
CA PRO A 431 -5.89 31.69 23.93
C PRO A 431 -6.40 30.29 24.29
N LYS A 432 -5.86 29.71 25.37
CA LYS A 432 -6.37 28.47 25.94
C LYS A 432 -7.73 28.77 26.56
N THR A 433 -8.79 28.48 25.83
CA THR A 433 -10.15 28.51 26.36
C THR A 433 -10.23 27.53 27.54
N PRO A 434 -10.64 27.95 28.74
CA PRO A 434 -10.76 27.05 29.89
C PRO A 434 -11.69 25.87 29.58
N ALA A 435 -11.38 24.68 30.09
CA ALA A 435 -12.14 23.45 29.80
C ALA A 435 -13.66 23.57 30.06
N LEU A 436 -14.06 24.44 31.00
CA LEU A 436 -15.47 24.74 31.29
C LEU A 436 -16.20 25.42 30.11
N GLU A 437 -15.53 26.30 29.39
CA GLU A 437 -16.11 26.99 28.23
C GLU A 437 -16.19 26.06 27.00
N GLN A 438 -15.29 25.08 26.89
CA GLN A 438 -15.38 24.04 25.84
C GLN A 438 -16.55 23.09 26.08
N LEU A 439 -16.83 22.74 27.34
CA LEU A 439 -17.99 21.91 27.70
C LEU A 439 -19.32 22.62 27.40
N ASP A 440 -19.43 23.91 27.72
CA ASP A 440 -20.62 24.73 27.41
C ASP A 440 -20.82 24.87 25.88
N LEU A 441 -19.74 24.95 25.10
CA LEU A 441 -19.82 24.99 23.64
C LEU A 441 -20.32 23.66 23.05
N VAL A 442 -19.85 22.53 23.58
CA VAL A 442 -20.29 21.18 23.16
C VAL A 442 -21.76 20.94 23.51
N GLU A 443 -22.22 21.38 24.69
CA GLU A 443 -23.63 21.29 25.07
C GLU A 443 -24.53 22.13 24.15
N LYS A 444 -24.11 23.35 23.80
CA LYS A 444 -24.86 24.21 22.87
C LYS A 444 -24.91 23.63 21.46
N LEU A 445 -23.82 23.01 20.98
CA LEU A 445 -23.78 22.34 19.69
C LEU A 445 -24.68 21.10 19.68
N SER A 446 -24.69 20.30 20.75
CA SER A 446 -25.57 19.14 20.88
C SER A 446 -27.04 19.53 20.84
N ARG A 447 -27.45 20.56 21.59
CA ARG A 447 -28.84 21.05 21.59
C ARG A 447 -29.28 21.59 20.24
N ASN A 448 -28.35 22.19 19.46
CA ASN A 448 -28.64 22.62 18.11
C ASN A 448 -28.79 21.45 17.14
N LEU A 449 -28.00 20.38 17.30
CA LEU A 449 -28.11 19.16 16.51
C LEU A 449 -29.45 18.46 16.76
N ASP A 450 -29.87 18.34 18.02
CA ASP A 450 -31.16 17.75 18.39
C ASP A 450 -32.34 18.56 17.84
N ARG A 451 -32.21 19.89 17.78
CA ARG A 451 -33.22 20.78 17.18
C ARG A 451 -33.29 20.67 15.65
N ILE A 452 -32.21 20.26 15.01
CA ILE A 452 -32.15 20.02 13.56
C ILE A 452 -32.75 18.65 13.23
N HIS A 453 -32.50 17.62 14.03
CA HIS A 453 -33.09 16.29 13.82
C HIS A 453 -34.57 16.18 14.21
N GLY A 454 -35.09 17.12 15.01
CA GLY A 454 -36.50 17.19 15.39
C GLY A 454 -37.41 18.02 14.46
N ARG A 455 -36.88 18.58 13.36
CA ARG A 455 -37.64 19.30 12.31
C ARG A 455 -37.55 18.52 11.01
#